data_AF-A0A7Y1XN80-F1
#
_entry.id   AF-A0A7Y1XN80-F1
#
_cell.length_a   1.000
_cell.length_b   1.000
_cell.length_c   1.000
_cell.angle_alpha   90.00
_cell.angle_beta   90.00
_cell.angle_gamma   90.00
#
_symmetry.space_group_name_H-M   'P 1'
#
loop_
_entity.id
_entity.type
_entity.pdbx_description
1 polymer ?
#
loop_
_entity_poly.entity_id
_entity_poly.type
_entity_poly.pdbx_seq_one_letter_code
_entity_poly.pdbx_strand_id
1 'polypeptide(L)'
;MSEFLEYIKSKLNVDKKLIAIYIIVYLVAGYLMNELGTAAEIARFTYWWQIITVYGVYMIPVSLILRGLPFHMQYAYGLIAMAVLEFGGYALQSSYVYPGNIIETTFNIRNFALSMALFFALYFPVGNLVVGKIYSRFIKS
;
A
#
# COMPACT_ATOMS: atom_id res chain seq x y z
N MET A 1 -1.93 26.41 -2.93
CA MET A 1 -2.70 25.47 -2.08
C MET A 1 -3.99 25.03 -2.76
N SER A 2 -4.79 25.96 -3.31
CA SER A 2 -5.99 25.65 -4.10
C SER A 2 -5.71 24.70 -5.28
N GLU A 3 -4.67 24.98 -6.07
CA GLU A 3 -4.28 24.16 -7.24
C GLU A 3 -3.97 22.70 -6.87
N PHE A 4 -3.31 22.47 -5.74
CA PHE A 4 -3.00 21.12 -5.26
C PHE A 4 -4.25 20.35 -4.83
N LEU A 5 -5.18 21.01 -4.16
CA LEU A 5 -6.46 20.41 -3.78
C LEU A 5 -7.33 20.11 -5.00
N GLU A 6 -7.33 20.98 -6.00
CA GLU A 6 -7.99 20.75 -7.29
C GLU A 6 -7.36 19.56 -8.03
N TYR A 7 -6.03 19.47 -8.05
CA TYR A 7 -5.32 18.33 -8.61
C TYR A 7 -5.74 17.02 -7.95
N ILE A 8 -5.74 16.95 -6.61
CA ILE A 8 -6.18 15.75 -5.88
C ILE A 8 -7.64 15.41 -6.22
N LYS A 9 -8.55 16.39 -6.16
CA LYS A 9 -9.96 16.19 -6.49
C LYS A 9 -10.13 15.64 -7.91
N SER A 10 -9.38 16.16 -8.88
CA SER A 10 -9.42 15.67 -10.25
C SER A 10 -8.97 14.22 -10.38
N LYS A 11 -7.97 13.80 -9.61
CA LYS A 11 -7.44 12.42 -9.61
C LYS A 11 -8.35 11.43 -8.90
N LEU A 12 -9.06 11.88 -7.86
CA LEU A 12 -10.01 11.06 -7.11
C LEU A 12 -11.39 10.98 -7.78
N ASN A 13 -11.71 11.93 -8.66
CA ASN A 13 -12.96 11.90 -9.44
C ASN A 13 -12.86 10.88 -10.59
N VAL A 14 -13.16 9.61 -10.28
CA VAL A 14 -13.01 8.48 -11.19
C VAL A 14 -14.28 7.63 -11.17
N ASP A 15 -14.41 6.70 -12.14
CA ASP A 15 -15.56 5.80 -12.19
C ASP A 15 -15.72 5.04 -10.86
N LYS A 16 -16.94 5.01 -10.33
CA LYS A 16 -17.30 4.26 -9.12
C LYS A 16 -16.95 2.77 -9.23
N LYS A 17 -17.08 2.18 -10.43
CA LYS A 17 -16.69 0.78 -10.68
C LYS A 17 -15.18 0.58 -10.56
N LEU A 18 -14.39 1.59 -10.97
CA LEU A 18 -12.94 1.56 -10.79
C LEU A 18 -12.57 1.60 -9.31
N ILE A 19 -13.22 2.49 -8.53
CA ILE A 19 -13.04 2.56 -7.07
C ILE A 19 -13.38 1.21 -6.41
N ALA A 20 -14.48 0.56 -6.83
CA ALA A 20 -14.84 -0.76 -6.31
C ALA A 20 -13.74 -1.81 -6.56
N ILE A 21 -13.12 -1.81 -7.74
CA ILE A 21 -11.99 -2.71 -8.03
C ILE A 21 -10.77 -2.37 -7.16
N TYR A 22 -10.45 -1.08 -6.96
CA TYR A 22 -9.40 -0.69 -6.02
C TYR A 22 -9.67 -1.25 -4.62
N ILE A 23 -10.88 -1.09 -4.10
CA ILE A 23 -11.27 -1.59 -2.77
C ILE A 23 -11.06 -3.10 -2.69
N ILE A 24 -11.57 -3.86 -3.65
CA ILE A 24 -11.45 -5.32 -3.66
C ILE A 24 -9.97 -5.73 -3.73
N VAL A 25 -9.20 -5.19 -4.68
CA VAL A 25 -7.80 -5.56 -4.89
C VAL A 25 -6.95 -5.24 -3.66
N TYR A 26 -7.09 -4.03 -3.09
CA TYR A 26 -6.29 -3.61 -1.95
C TYR A 26 -6.67 -4.33 -0.66
N LEU A 27 -7.96 -4.57 -0.40
CA LEU A 27 -8.37 -5.32 0.79
C LEU A 27 -7.95 -6.80 0.72
N VAL A 28 -8.08 -7.43 -0.45
CA VAL A 28 -7.59 -8.80 -0.64
C VAL A 28 -6.08 -8.86 -0.46
N ALA A 29 -5.34 -7.94 -1.08
CA ALA A 29 -3.90 -7.88 -0.91
C ALA A 29 -3.52 -7.65 0.57
N GLY A 30 -4.19 -6.74 1.27
CA GLY A 30 -3.93 -6.48 2.69
C GLY A 30 -4.21 -7.66 3.61
N TYR A 31 -5.29 -8.40 3.37
CA TYR A 31 -5.57 -9.64 4.07
C TYR A 31 -4.48 -10.69 3.80
N LEU A 32 -4.15 -10.92 2.53
CA LEU A 32 -3.11 -11.89 2.16
C LEU A 32 -1.76 -11.53 2.77
N MET A 33 -1.36 -10.26 2.79
CA MET A 33 -0.09 -9.87 3.39
C MET A 33 -0.07 -9.95 4.89
N ASN A 34 -1.18 -9.64 5.56
CA ASN A 34 -1.25 -9.82 7.00
C ASN A 34 -1.14 -11.30 7.37
N GLU A 35 -1.83 -12.18 6.65
CA GLU A 35 -1.75 -13.63 6.85
C GLU A 35 -0.36 -14.18 6.51
N LEU A 36 0.24 -13.77 5.38
CA LEU A 36 1.59 -14.20 5.00
C LEU A 36 2.64 -13.69 5.99
N GLY A 37 2.54 -12.44 6.43
CA GLY A 37 3.44 -11.87 7.43
C GLY A 37 3.33 -12.55 8.79
N THR A 38 2.12 -12.95 9.18
CA THR A 38 1.86 -13.72 10.40
C THR A 38 2.37 -15.16 10.28
N ALA A 39 2.06 -15.84 9.18
CA ALA A 39 2.46 -17.23 8.92
C ALA A 39 3.98 -17.40 8.75
N ALA A 40 4.65 -16.41 8.16
CA ALA A 40 6.11 -16.36 8.05
C ALA A 40 6.80 -15.75 9.27
N GLU A 41 6.03 -15.35 10.30
CA GLU A 41 6.54 -14.69 11.52
C GLU A 41 7.48 -13.51 11.18
N ILE A 42 7.05 -12.63 10.27
CA ILE A 42 7.79 -11.43 9.85
C ILE A 42 7.23 -10.21 10.58
N ALA A 43 5.96 -9.90 10.31
CA ALA A 43 5.26 -8.78 10.93
C ALA A 43 3.74 -9.01 10.89
N ARG A 44 3.03 -8.38 11.82
CA ARG A 44 1.56 -8.38 11.88
C ARG A 44 1.02 -7.04 12.34
N PHE A 45 -0.21 -6.73 11.96
CA PHE A 45 -0.93 -5.62 12.59
C PHE A 45 -1.32 -5.96 14.03
N THR A 46 -1.39 -4.94 14.87
CA THR A 46 -1.88 -5.07 16.26
C THR A 46 -3.38 -5.43 16.28
N TYR A 47 -4.15 -4.88 15.33
CA TYR A 47 -5.58 -5.11 15.18
C TYR A 47 -5.97 -5.40 13.72
N TRP A 48 -6.91 -6.33 13.53
CA TRP A 48 -7.36 -6.75 12.20
C TRP A 48 -7.97 -5.61 11.36
N TRP A 49 -8.65 -4.65 12.01
CA TRP A 49 -9.31 -3.54 11.33
C TRP A 49 -8.31 -2.57 10.68
N GLN A 50 -7.03 -2.62 11.05
CA GLN A 50 -5.99 -1.82 10.44
C GLN A 50 -5.80 -2.14 8.95
N ILE A 51 -6.21 -3.32 8.50
CA ILE A 51 -6.24 -3.65 7.07
C ILE A 51 -7.14 -2.64 6.34
N ILE A 52 -8.29 -2.27 6.90
CA ILE A 52 -9.22 -1.33 6.28
C ILE A 52 -8.63 0.08 6.25
N THR A 53 -8.01 0.54 7.33
CA THR A 53 -7.47 1.90 7.39
C THR A 53 -6.21 2.05 6.53
N VAL A 54 -5.32 1.08 6.57
CA VAL A 54 -4.09 1.08 5.77
C VAL A 54 -4.41 0.87 4.30
N TYR A 55 -5.00 -0.27 3.94
CA TYR A 55 -5.19 -0.62 2.53
C TYR A 55 -6.35 0.14 1.90
N GLY A 56 -7.44 0.34 2.64
CA GLY A 56 -8.63 1.04 2.14
C GLY A 56 -8.49 2.56 2.18
N VAL A 57 -8.25 3.12 3.37
CA VAL A 57 -8.32 4.58 3.56
C VAL A 57 -7.03 5.28 3.15
N TYR A 58 -5.87 4.68 3.40
CA TYR A 58 -4.58 5.31 3.11
C TYR A 58 -4.06 4.98 1.71
N MET A 59 -3.92 3.69 1.38
CA MET A 59 -3.23 3.28 0.15
C MET A 59 -4.05 3.51 -1.12
N ILE A 60 -5.38 3.36 -1.10
CA ILE A 60 -6.20 3.58 -2.31
C ILE A 60 -6.12 5.04 -2.78
N PRO A 61 -6.33 6.08 -1.94
CA PRO A 61 -6.20 7.46 -2.38
C PRO A 61 -4.81 7.77 -2.93
N VAL A 62 -3.75 7.31 -2.27
CA VAL A 62 -2.37 7.47 -2.77
C VAL A 62 -2.24 6.82 -4.14
N SER A 63 -2.70 5.58 -4.30
CA SER A 63 -2.65 4.86 -5.57
C SER A 63 -3.39 5.58 -6.70
N LEU A 64 -4.58 6.12 -6.40
CA LEU A 64 -5.38 6.91 -7.35
C LEU A 64 -4.68 8.21 -7.76
N ILE A 65 -4.04 8.91 -6.82
CA ILE A 65 -3.27 10.13 -7.10
C ILE A 65 -2.07 9.83 -8.02
N LEU A 66 -1.39 8.70 -7.78
CA LEU A 66 -0.24 8.25 -8.56
C LEU A 66 -0.63 7.62 -9.91
N ARG A 67 -1.91 7.31 -10.11
CA ARG A 67 -2.38 6.63 -11.32
C ARG A 67 -2.11 7.45 -12.57
N GLY A 68 -1.60 6.77 -13.60
CA GLY A 68 -1.28 7.33 -14.91
C GLY A 68 0.15 7.85 -15.02
N LEU A 69 0.92 7.84 -13.92
CA LEU A 69 2.36 8.12 -13.96
C LEU A 69 3.14 6.87 -14.42
N PRO A 70 4.38 7.03 -14.93
CA PRO A 70 5.29 5.92 -15.18
C PRO A 70 5.57 5.09 -13.91
N PHE A 71 5.87 3.79 -14.09
CA PHE A 71 6.10 2.85 -12.99
C PHE A 71 7.10 3.37 -11.94
N HIS A 72 8.25 3.88 -12.39
CA HIS A 72 9.31 4.37 -11.50
C HIS A 72 8.87 5.60 -10.69
N MET A 73 8.02 6.47 -11.25
CA MET A 73 7.49 7.63 -10.54
C MET A 73 6.47 7.20 -9.48
N GLN A 74 5.58 6.26 -9.83
CA GLN A 74 4.65 5.69 -8.86
C GLN A 74 5.40 5.02 -7.70
N TYR A 75 6.49 4.30 -8.01
CA TYR A 75 7.34 3.70 -7.00
C TYR A 75 8.02 4.75 -6.11
N ALA A 76 8.66 5.77 -6.70
CA ALA A 76 9.37 6.80 -5.94
C ALA A 76 8.43 7.62 -5.04
N TYR A 77 7.29 8.06 -5.55
CA TYR A 77 6.31 8.80 -4.75
C TYR A 77 5.57 7.89 -3.76
N GLY A 78 5.33 6.64 -4.15
CA GLY A 78 4.81 5.61 -3.27
C GLY A 78 5.73 5.30 -2.10
N LEU A 79 7.04 5.33 -2.31
CA LEU A 79 8.05 5.14 -1.26
C LEU A 79 7.97 6.26 -0.21
N ILE A 80 7.72 7.50 -0.60
CA ILE A 80 7.51 8.60 0.35
C ILE A 80 6.27 8.31 1.22
N ALA A 81 5.16 7.88 0.61
CA ALA A 81 3.95 7.53 1.35
C ALA A 81 4.19 6.33 2.29
N MET A 82 4.84 5.27 1.80
CA MET A 82 5.15 4.12 2.65
C MET A 82 6.11 4.44 3.78
N ALA A 83 7.12 5.28 3.56
CA ALA A 83 8.04 5.66 4.61
C ALA A 83 7.30 6.35 5.77
N VAL A 84 6.33 7.22 5.47
CA VAL A 84 5.47 7.85 6.49
C VAL A 84 4.62 6.81 7.21
N LEU A 85 3.99 5.91 6.46
CA LEU A 85 3.10 4.88 7.01
C LEU A 85 3.85 3.87 7.89
N GLU A 86 4.98 3.34 7.42
CA GLU A 86 5.80 2.37 8.14
C GLU A 86 6.43 3.02 9.38
N PHE A 87 7.00 4.22 9.24
CA PHE A 87 7.55 4.97 10.38
C PHE A 87 6.47 5.21 11.45
N GLY A 88 5.30 5.70 11.04
CA GLY A 88 4.17 5.92 11.96
C GLY A 88 3.68 4.61 12.57
N GLY A 89 3.61 3.55 11.77
CA GLY A 89 3.20 2.21 12.18
C GLY A 89 4.03 1.67 13.35
N TYR A 90 5.36 1.73 13.22
CA TYR A 90 6.30 1.31 14.25
C TYR A 90 6.37 2.28 15.43
N ALA A 91 6.39 3.59 15.16
CA ALA A 91 6.45 4.61 16.23
C ALA A 91 5.22 4.56 17.15
N LEU A 92 4.04 4.29 16.60
CA LEU A 92 2.79 4.14 17.35
C LEU A 92 2.54 2.71 17.85
N GLN A 93 3.48 1.78 17.61
CA GLN A 93 3.36 0.36 17.99
C GLN A 93 2.09 -0.31 17.48
N SER A 94 1.62 0.15 16.32
CA SER A 94 0.44 -0.35 15.63
C SER A 94 0.77 -1.45 14.62
N SER A 95 2.07 -1.64 14.35
CA SER A 95 2.64 -2.76 13.60
C SER A 95 3.67 -3.46 14.48
N TYR A 96 3.55 -4.77 14.62
CA TYR A 96 4.45 -5.58 15.42
C TYR A 96 5.38 -6.40 14.53
N VAL A 97 6.67 -6.35 14.83
CA VAL A 97 7.71 -7.15 14.18
C VAL A 97 7.99 -8.35 15.07
N TYR A 98 7.95 -9.56 14.50
CA TYR A 98 8.25 -10.77 15.24
C TYR A 98 9.74 -10.82 15.61
N PRO A 99 10.09 -11.05 16.89
CA PRO A 99 11.48 -11.16 17.31
C PRO A 99 12.17 -12.34 16.64
N GLY A 100 13.36 -12.12 16.10
CA GLY A 100 14.14 -13.22 15.50
C GLY A 100 13.63 -13.64 14.13
N ASN A 101 12.85 -12.79 13.45
CA ASN A 101 12.41 -13.07 12.09
C ASN A 101 13.61 -13.21 11.13
N ILE A 102 13.41 -13.90 10.00
CA ILE A 102 14.50 -14.24 9.07
C ILE A 102 15.22 -13.00 8.52
N ILE A 103 14.52 -11.88 8.36
CA ILE A 103 15.09 -10.65 7.82
C ILE A 103 15.93 -9.95 8.88
N GLU A 104 15.44 -9.86 10.13
CA GLU A 104 16.18 -9.31 11.25
C GLU A 104 17.43 -10.12 11.56
N THR A 105 17.34 -11.45 11.58
CA THR A 105 18.47 -12.33 11.87
C THR A 105 19.53 -12.29 10.76
N THR A 106 19.12 -12.17 9.50
CA THR A 106 20.05 -12.11 8.36
C THR A 106 20.67 -10.73 8.18
N PHE A 107 19.89 -9.65 8.39
CA PHE A 107 20.28 -8.31 7.98
C PHE A 107 20.26 -7.25 9.09
N ASN A 108 19.72 -7.50 10.28
CA ASN A 108 19.40 -6.56 11.37
C ASN A 108 18.08 -5.77 11.24
N ILE A 109 17.61 -5.23 12.38
CA ILE A 109 16.33 -4.51 12.51
C ILE A 109 16.23 -3.21 11.70
N ARG A 110 17.35 -2.52 11.44
CA ARG A 110 17.33 -1.29 10.62
C ARG A 110 17.09 -1.62 9.16
N ASN A 111 17.72 -2.69 8.69
CA ASN A 111 17.52 -3.20 7.34
C ASN A 111 16.14 -3.82 7.16
N PHE A 112 15.56 -4.42 8.21
CA PHE A 112 14.16 -4.82 8.23
C PHE A 112 13.24 -3.63 7.93
N ALA A 113 13.33 -2.55 8.73
CA ALA A 113 12.45 -1.40 8.57
C ALA A 113 12.57 -0.74 7.19
N LEU A 114 13.79 -0.61 6.67
CA LEU A 114 14.02 -0.12 5.30
C LEU A 114 13.43 -1.05 4.24
N SER A 115 13.60 -2.37 4.40
CA SER A 115 13.07 -3.37 3.46
C SER A 115 11.55 -3.32 3.38
N MET A 116 10.85 -3.13 4.51
CA MET A 116 9.40 -3.02 4.53
C MET A 116 8.92 -1.80 3.73
N ALA A 117 9.53 -0.64 3.94
CA ALA A 117 9.18 0.56 3.18
C ALA A 117 9.44 0.40 1.67
N LEU A 118 10.60 -0.16 1.29
CA LEU A 118 10.97 -0.41 -0.11
C LEU A 118 10.05 -1.42 -0.80
N PHE A 119 9.70 -2.49 -0.08
CA PHE A 119 8.85 -3.55 -0.60
C PHE A 119 7.40 -3.08 -0.75
N PHE A 120 6.82 -2.48 0.29
CA PHE A 120 5.44 -2.03 0.21
C PHE A 120 5.25 -0.86 -0.75
N ALA A 121 6.29 -0.08 -1.08
CA ALA A 121 6.20 0.94 -2.11
C ALA A 121 5.85 0.36 -3.49
N LEU A 122 6.13 -0.92 -3.75
CA LEU A 122 5.74 -1.62 -4.96
C LEU A 122 4.21 -1.79 -5.09
N TYR A 123 3.46 -1.69 -3.99
CA TYR A 123 2.00 -1.84 -4.01
C TYR A 123 1.32 -0.81 -4.91
N PHE A 124 1.86 0.40 -5.02
CA PHE A 124 1.26 1.44 -5.84
C PHE A 124 1.38 1.13 -7.34
N PRO A 125 2.58 0.95 -7.92
CA PRO A 125 2.68 0.60 -9.32
C PRO A 125 2.06 -0.77 -9.65
N VAL A 126 2.26 -1.80 -8.81
CA VAL A 126 1.68 -3.13 -9.05
C VAL A 126 0.17 -3.10 -8.91
N GLY A 127 -0.36 -2.46 -7.86
CA GLY A 127 -1.79 -2.30 -7.64
C GLY A 127 -2.48 -1.56 -8.78
N ASN A 128 -1.90 -0.43 -9.22
CA ASN A 128 -2.42 0.31 -10.38
C ASN A 128 -2.40 -0.51 -11.67
N LEU A 129 -1.36 -1.32 -11.90
CA LEU A 129 -1.29 -2.23 -13.05
C LEU A 129 -2.38 -3.31 -12.98
N VAL A 130 -2.55 -3.98 -11.83
CA VAL A 130 -3.55 -5.03 -11.64
C VAL A 130 -4.96 -4.47 -11.79
N VAL A 131 -5.27 -3.37 -11.10
CA VAL A 131 -6.57 -2.70 -11.20
C VAL A 131 -6.84 -2.25 -12.63
N GLY A 132 -5.86 -1.67 -13.32
CA GLY A 132 -5.99 -1.25 -14.72
C GLY A 132 -6.30 -2.42 -15.66
N LYS A 133 -5.66 -3.57 -15.48
CA LYS A 133 -5.94 -4.81 -16.24
C LYS A 133 -7.35 -5.35 -15.98
N ILE A 134 -7.79 -5.37 -14.71
CA ILE A 134 -9.14 -5.84 -14.35
C ILE A 134 -10.18 -4.88 -14.95
N TYR A 135 -10.01 -3.58 -14.77
CA TYR A 135 -10.96 -2.57 -15.25
C TYR A 135 -11.11 -2.58 -16.77
N SER A 136 -9.99 -2.65 -17.50
CA SER A 136 -10.01 -2.74 -18.97
C SER A 136 -10.67 -4.01 -19.48
N ARG A 137 -10.45 -5.15 -18.82
CA ARG A 137 -11.00 -6.44 -19.24
C ARG A 137 -12.50 -6.60 -18.98
N PHE A 138 -13.01 -6.07 -17.87
CA PHE A 138 -14.38 -6.34 -17.43
C PHE A 138 -15.35 -5.17 -17.58
N ILE A 139 -14.86 -3.92 -17.68
CA ILE A 139 -15.73 -2.74 -17.70
C ILE A 139 -15.55 -1.91 -18.96
N LYS A 140 -14.33 -1.75 -19.44
CA LYS A 140 -14.01 -0.90 -20.60
C LYS A 140 -13.85 -1.71 -21.90
N SER A 141 -14.56 -2.85 -22.01
CA SER A 141 -14.62 -3.66 -23.24
C SER A 141 -15.43 -2.99 -24.34
#